data_AF-A0A954NA66-F1
#
_entry.id   AF-A0A954NA66-F1
#
_cell.length_a   1.000
_cell.length_b   1.000
_cell.length_c   1.000
_cell.angle_alpha   90.00
_cell.angle_beta   90.00
_cell.angle_gamma   90.00
#
_symmetry.space_group_name_H-M   'P 1'
#
loop_
_entity.id
_entity.type
_entity.pdbx_description
1 polymer ?
#
loop_
_entity_poly.entity_id
_entity_poly.type
_entity_poly.pdbx_seq_one_letter_code
_entity_poly.pdbx_strand_id
1 'polypeptide(L)'
;MSQGLSVTLKILATTRNEAAVDVLVRGLGSDDAAIRDGSLASCLERRSPAAHLEVLRRLDQLDAASCEALADKGGRISQALREAVLDADDEMCVNGCRMALLVREFDLIPLLAKGVQDPDVLHRELLARTLRELAALLYDELVDPTEAVRNRRDRRDPQLMRQHVTGALESAVQAFGRHRLDEMIRPSP
;
A
#
# COMPACT_ATOMS: atom_id res chain seq x y z
N MET A 1 -17.49 -8.42 -20.31
CA MET A 1 -16.29 -9.21 -20.64
C MET A 1 -16.70 -10.50 -21.36
N SER A 2 -16.03 -10.90 -22.45
CA SER A 2 -16.31 -12.16 -23.13
C SER A 2 -15.84 -13.37 -22.31
N GLN A 3 -16.47 -14.53 -22.48
CA GLN A 3 -16.08 -15.75 -21.76
C GLN A 3 -14.62 -16.15 -22.04
N GLY A 4 -14.16 -15.97 -23.28
CA GLY A 4 -12.78 -16.28 -23.66
C GLY A 4 -11.75 -15.44 -22.92
N LEU A 5 -11.94 -14.11 -22.87
CA LEU A 5 -11.01 -13.20 -22.18
C LEU A 5 -10.93 -13.52 -20.68
N SER A 6 -12.08 -13.77 -20.05
CA SER A 6 -12.15 -14.16 -18.63
C SER A 6 -11.34 -15.43 -18.33
N VAL A 7 -11.50 -16.46 -19.17
CA VAL A 7 -10.75 -17.72 -19.03
C VAL A 7 -9.25 -17.49 -19.21
N THR A 8 -8.86 -16.72 -20.22
CA THR A 8 -7.45 -16.37 -20.46
C THR A 8 -6.83 -15.68 -19.26
N LEU A 9 -7.46 -14.63 -18.73
CA LEU A 9 -6.98 -13.90 -17.57
C LEU A 9 -6.88 -14.79 -16.33
N LYS A 10 -7.87 -15.66 -16.09
CA LYS A 10 -7.82 -16.63 -14.99
C LYS A 10 -6.64 -17.59 -15.11
N ILE A 11 -6.33 -18.05 -16.32
CA ILE A 11 -5.15 -18.89 -16.59
C ILE A 11 -3.87 -18.09 -16.35
N LEU A 12 -3.80 -16.84 -16.84
CA LEU A 12 -2.66 -15.96 -16.59
C LEU A 12 -2.48 -15.64 -15.11
N ALA A 13 -3.55 -15.57 -14.31
CA ALA A 13 -3.46 -15.34 -12.87
C ALA A 13 -2.91 -16.56 -12.09
N THR A 14 -3.02 -17.77 -12.62
CA THR A 14 -2.72 -19.03 -11.89
C THR A 14 -1.56 -19.82 -12.46
N THR A 15 -1.12 -19.52 -13.69
CA THR A 15 -0.02 -20.21 -14.35
C THR A 15 1.33 -19.97 -13.65
N ARG A 16 2.19 -20.98 -13.65
CA ARG A 16 3.58 -20.89 -13.16
C ARG A 16 4.54 -20.23 -14.17
N ASN A 17 4.05 -19.85 -15.36
CA ASN A 17 4.87 -19.16 -16.35
C ASN A 17 5.04 -17.68 -15.95
N GLU A 18 6.27 -17.26 -15.65
CA GLU A 18 6.57 -15.87 -15.29
C GLU A 18 6.38 -14.89 -16.44
N ALA A 19 6.43 -15.34 -17.71
CA ALA A 19 6.10 -14.49 -18.84
C ALA A 19 4.64 -13.99 -18.81
N ALA A 20 3.77 -14.61 -18.00
CA ALA A 20 2.43 -14.10 -17.77
C ALA A 20 2.43 -12.74 -17.06
N VAL A 21 3.44 -12.44 -16.23
CA VAL A 21 3.57 -11.16 -15.56
C VAL A 21 3.71 -10.03 -16.60
N ASP A 22 4.60 -10.18 -17.58
CA ASP A 22 4.80 -9.17 -18.62
C ASP A 22 3.52 -8.91 -19.43
N VAL A 23 2.77 -9.97 -19.74
CA VAL A 23 1.50 -9.86 -20.47
C VAL A 23 0.47 -9.09 -19.65
N LEU A 24 0.33 -9.41 -18.36
CA LEU A 24 -0.60 -8.74 -17.46
C LEU A 24 -0.20 -7.28 -17.21
N VAL A 25 1.08 -7.00 -17.00
CA VAL A 25 1.62 -5.65 -16.83
C VAL A 25 1.39 -4.78 -18.06
N ARG A 26 1.51 -5.34 -19.27
CA ARG A 26 1.11 -4.63 -20.51
C ARG A 26 -0.39 -4.38 -20.56
N GLY A 27 -1.19 -5.35 -20.12
CA GLY A 27 -2.65 -5.23 -20.05
C GLY A 27 -3.14 -4.10 -19.15
N LEU A 28 -2.39 -3.73 -18.09
CA LEU A 28 -2.70 -2.57 -17.25
C LEU A 28 -2.75 -1.24 -18.02
N GLY A 29 -2.06 -1.13 -19.15
CA GLY A 29 -2.07 0.05 -20.01
C GLY A 29 -3.07 -0.01 -21.17
N SER A 30 -3.98 -0.99 -21.19
CA SER A 30 -4.95 -1.16 -22.27
C SER A 30 -6.06 -0.10 -22.23
N ASP A 31 -6.43 0.42 -23.40
CA ASP A 31 -7.61 1.29 -23.56
C ASP A 31 -8.93 0.54 -23.29
N ASP A 32 -8.96 -0.77 -23.56
CA ASP A 32 -10.09 -1.63 -23.21
C ASP A 32 -10.14 -1.87 -21.70
N ALA A 33 -11.18 -1.36 -21.05
CA ALA A 33 -11.40 -1.49 -19.61
C ALA A 33 -11.49 -2.95 -19.14
N ALA A 34 -12.10 -3.85 -19.93
CA ALA A 34 -12.21 -5.25 -19.53
C ALA A 34 -10.84 -5.96 -19.50
N ILE A 35 -9.93 -5.57 -20.39
CA ILE A 35 -8.54 -6.04 -20.36
C ILE A 35 -7.80 -5.43 -19.18
N ARG A 36 -7.88 -4.10 -19.00
CA ARG A 36 -7.18 -3.38 -17.94
C ARG A 36 -7.57 -3.86 -16.55
N ASP A 37 -8.87 -3.88 -16.24
CA ASP A 37 -9.40 -4.28 -14.93
C ASP A 37 -9.13 -5.77 -14.68
N GLY A 38 -9.28 -6.58 -15.74
CA GLY A 38 -8.98 -8.01 -15.70
C GLY A 38 -7.50 -8.31 -15.46
N SER A 39 -6.60 -7.51 -16.04
CA SER A 39 -5.16 -7.58 -15.81
C SER A 39 -4.78 -7.15 -14.41
N LEU A 40 -5.37 -6.05 -13.89
CA LEU A 40 -5.18 -5.61 -12.50
C LEU A 40 -5.60 -6.70 -11.52
N ALA A 41 -6.82 -7.23 -11.65
CA ALA A 41 -7.30 -8.30 -10.81
C ALA A 41 -6.39 -9.53 -10.88
N SER A 42 -5.94 -9.91 -12.08
CA SER A 42 -5.04 -11.04 -12.27
C SER A 42 -3.65 -10.82 -11.66
N CYS A 43 -3.10 -9.60 -11.72
CA CYS A 43 -1.86 -9.24 -11.04
C CYS A 43 -1.98 -9.40 -9.52
N LEU A 44 -3.09 -8.95 -8.93
CA LEU A 44 -3.35 -9.06 -7.48
C LEU A 44 -3.70 -10.48 -7.02
N GLU A 45 -4.20 -11.31 -7.94
CA GLU A 45 -4.41 -12.74 -7.67
C GLU A 45 -3.10 -13.55 -7.74
N ARG A 46 -2.12 -13.09 -8.53
CA ARG A 46 -0.77 -13.68 -8.53
C ARG A 46 -0.03 -13.29 -7.25
N ARG A 47 0.78 -14.21 -6.72
CA ARG A 47 1.74 -13.93 -5.65
C ARG A 47 3.09 -13.52 -6.23
N SER A 48 3.09 -12.48 -7.07
CA SER A 48 4.30 -12.01 -7.76
C SER A 48 4.68 -10.61 -7.29
N PRO A 49 5.79 -10.44 -6.54
CA PRO A 49 6.28 -9.13 -6.13
C PRO A 49 6.50 -8.18 -7.31
N ALA A 50 7.06 -8.69 -8.42
CA ALA A 50 7.27 -7.89 -9.62
C ALA A 50 5.95 -7.33 -10.19
N ALA A 51 4.90 -8.14 -10.26
CA ALA A 51 3.59 -7.66 -10.71
C ALA A 51 3.01 -6.59 -9.79
N HIS A 52 3.16 -6.76 -8.47
CA HIS A 52 2.66 -5.79 -7.48
C HIS A 52 3.44 -4.47 -7.55
N LEU A 53 4.76 -4.50 -7.72
CA LEU A 53 5.56 -3.28 -7.88
C LEU A 53 5.16 -2.51 -9.15
N GLU A 54 4.88 -3.20 -10.26
CA GLU A 54 4.40 -2.52 -11.48
C GLU A 54 3.01 -1.90 -11.32
N VAL A 55 2.13 -2.52 -10.52
CA VAL A 55 0.85 -1.92 -10.15
C VAL A 55 1.07 -0.64 -9.33
N LEU A 56 1.99 -0.66 -8.35
CA LEU A 56 2.32 0.52 -7.55
C LEU A 56 2.94 1.63 -8.39
N ARG A 57 3.83 1.29 -9.33
CA ARG A 57 4.46 2.27 -10.23
C ARG A 57 3.45 3.05 -11.06
N ARG A 58 2.31 2.45 -11.39
CA ARG A 58 1.25 3.06 -12.22
C ARG A 58 0.04 3.53 -11.41
N LEU A 59 0.19 3.68 -10.09
CA LEU A 59 -0.93 4.03 -9.22
C LEU A 59 -1.63 5.33 -9.64
N ASP A 60 -0.87 6.29 -10.16
CA ASP A 60 -1.34 7.57 -10.69
C ASP A 60 -2.23 7.45 -11.93
N GLN A 61 -2.08 6.36 -12.69
CA GLN A 61 -2.84 6.06 -13.91
C GLN A 61 -4.10 5.22 -13.63
N LEU A 62 -4.27 4.72 -12.40
CA LEU A 62 -5.42 3.92 -12.02
C LEU A 62 -6.63 4.82 -11.73
N ASP A 63 -7.80 4.37 -12.19
CA ASP A 63 -9.06 5.02 -11.86
C ASP A 63 -9.52 4.70 -10.42
N ALA A 64 -10.58 5.38 -9.98
CA ALA A 64 -11.12 5.20 -8.62
C ALA A 64 -11.58 3.76 -8.35
N ALA A 65 -12.16 3.09 -9.35
CA ALA A 65 -12.62 1.71 -9.22
C ALA A 65 -11.45 0.72 -9.05
N SER A 66 -10.36 0.93 -9.78
CA SER A 66 -9.12 0.19 -9.64
C SER A 66 -8.48 0.38 -8.27
N CYS A 67 -8.48 1.63 -7.77
CA CYS A 67 -8.02 1.96 -6.42
C CYS A 67 -8.84 1.27 -5.33
N GLU A 68 -10.16 1.20 -5.49
CA GLU A 68 -11.06 0.49 -4.57
C GLU A 68 -10.77 -1.01 -4.56
N ALA A 69 -10.62 -1.62 -5.74
CA ALA A 69 -10.25 -3.04 -5.86
C ALA A 69 -8.90 -3.36 -5.18
N LEU A 70 -7.94 -2.42 -5.20
CA LEU A 70 -6.68 -2.55 -4.49
C LEU A 70 -6.86 -2.48 -2.97
N ALA A 71 -7.71 -1.57 -2.49
CA ALA A 71 -8.00 -1.42 -1.06
C ALA A 71 -8.54 -2.71 -0.43
N ASP A 72 -9.35 -3.46 -1.17
CA ASP A 72 -9.88 -4.77 -0.78
C ASP A 72 -8.81 -5.88 -0.73
N LYS A 73 -7.69 -5.70 -1.45
CA LYS A 73 -6.63 -6.71 -1.60
C LYS A 73 -5.33 -6.31 -0.90
N GLY A 74 -5.36 -5.31 -0.01
CA GLY A 74 -4.18 -4.72 0.64
C GLY A 74 -3.17 -5.72 1.20
N GLY A 75 -3.64 -6.77 1.89
CA GLY A 75 -2.77 -7.79 2.48
C GLY A 75 -1.89 -8.58 1.49
N ARG A 76 -2.22 -8.54 0.19
CA ARG A 76 -1.43 -9.23 -0.85
C ARG A 76 -0.28 -8.38 -1.39
N ILE A 77 -0.40 -7.06 -1.29
CA ILE A 77 0.60 -6.11 -1.77
C ILE A 77 1.52 -5.60 -0.65
N SER A 78 1.32 -6.00 0.60
CA SER A 78 2.09 -5.52 1.76
C SER A 78 3.60 -5.64 1.59
N GLN A 79 4.10 -6.69 0.93
CA GLN A 79 5.54 -6.84 0.65
C GLN A 79 6.02 -5.79 -0.36
N ALA A 80 5.28 -5.60 -1.45
CA ALA A 80 5.61 -4.58 -2.45
C ALA A 80 5.51 -3.16 -1.88
N LEU A 81 4.58 -2.91 -0.95
CA LEU A 81 4.48 -1.63 -0.25
C LEU A 81 5.70 -1.34 0.61
N ARG A 82 6.23 -2.34 1.33
CA ARG A 82 7.47 -2.18 2.12
C ARG A 82 8.66 -1.80 1.24
N GLU A 83 8.76 -2.45 0.09
CA GLU A 83 9.81 -2.16 -0.91
C GLU A 83 9.62 -0.76 -1.50
N ALA A 84 8.41 -0.41 -1.93
CA ALA A 84 8.10 0.87 -2.54
C ALA A 84 8.36 2.07 -1.62
N VAL A 85 7.96 1.98 -0.35
CA VAL A 85 8.11 3.07 0.63
C VAL A 85 9.58 3.36 0.95
N LEU A 86 10.46 2.38 0.78
CA LEU A 86 11.90 2.52 0.99
C LEU A 86 12.68 2.71 -0.31
N ASP A 87 11.98 2.81 -1.45
CA ASP A 87 12.62 2.98 -2.74
C ASP A 87 13.31 4.35 -2.81
N ALA A 88 14.44 4.39 -3.52
CA ALA A 88 15.19 5.62 -3.75
C ALA A 88 14.56 6.48 -4.86
N ASP A 89 13.65 5.90 -5.65
CA ASP A 89 12.85 6.60 -6.64
C ASP A 89 11.68 7.36 -5.97
N ASP A 90 11.67 8.69 -6.14
CA ASP A 90 10.68 9.60 -5.58
C ASP A 90 9.24 9.17 -5.91
N GLU A 91 8.98 8.79 -7.16
CA GLU A 91 7.65 8.44 -7.65
C GLU A 91 7.18 7.13 -7.00
N MET A 92 8.05 6.13 -6.92
CA MET A 92 7.77 4.87 -6.25
C MET A 92 7.52 5.05 -4.75
N CYS A 93 8.30 5.88 -4.07
CA CYS A 93 8.09 6.20 -2.65
C CYS A 93 6.75 6.91 -2.43
N VAL A 94 6.42 7.91 -3.26
CA VAL A 94 5.14 8.62 -3.23
C VAL A 94 3.98 7.65 -3.46
N ASN A 95 4.05 6.79 -4.47
CA ASN A 95 3.00 5.83 -4.77
C ASN A 95 2.86 4.78 -3.66
N GLY A 96 3.98 4.30 -3.09
CA GLY A 96 4.00 3.40 -1.94
C GLY A 96 3.30 4.02 -0.72
N CYS A 97 3.64 5.26 -0.37
CA CYS A 97 3.02 6.00 0.73
C CYS A 97 1.52 6.25 0.50
N ARG A 98 1.12 6.66 -0.70
CA ARG A 98 -0.29 6.87 -1.05
C ARG A 98 -1.08 5.57 -0.97
N MET A 99 -0.53 4.49 -1.50
CA MET A 99 -1.18 3.19 -1.46
C MET A 99 -1.30 2.65 -0.04
N ALA A 100 -0.27 2.81 0.78
CA ALA A 100 -0.28 2.42 2.20
C ALA A 100 -1.46 3.07 2.96
N LEU A 101 -1.73 4.35 2.71
CA LEU A 101 -2.87 5.06 3.28
C LEU A 101 -4.20 4.51 2.76
N LEU A 102 -4.29 4.29 1.45
CA LEU A 102 -5.50 3.79 0.79
C LEU A 102 -5.91 2.40 1.30
N VAL A 103 -4.96 1.47 1.46
CA VAL A 103 -5.25 0.12 1.99
C VAL A 103 -5.26 0.05 3.52
N ARG A 104 -4.87 1.14 4.21
CA ARG A 104 -4.66 1.20 5.65
C ARG A 104 -3.65 0.14 6.14
N GLU A 105 -2.48 0.10 5.52
CA GLU A 105 -1.40 -0.85 5.86
C GLU A 105 -0.67 -0.40 7.14
N PHE A 106 -1.28 -0.66 8.29
CA PHE A 106 -0.72 -0.28 9.58
C PHE A 106 0.56 -1.05 9.95
N ASP A 107 0.85 -2.20 9.31
CA ASP A 107 2.11 -2.93 9.52
C ASP A 107 3.33 -2.14 9.03
N LEU A 108 3.15 -1.09 8.23
CA LEU A 108 4.24 -0.20 7.81
C LEU A 108 4.63 0.83 8.85
N ILE A 109 3.82 1.06 9.90
CA ILE A 109 4.10 2.10 10.90
C ILE A 109 5.49 1.92 11.55
N PRO A 110 5.91 0.73 12.00
CA PRO A 110 7.27 0.54 12.52
C PRO A 110 8.37 0.82 11.50
N LEU A 111 8.14 0.49 10.23
CA LEU A 111 9.09 0.73 9.15
C LEU A 111 9.24 2.23 8.88
N LEU A 112 8.13 2.95 8.76
CA LEU A 112 8.09 4.39 8.58
C LEU A 112 8.73 5.12 9.77
N ALA A 113 8.41 4.71 11.00
CA ALA A 113 8.99 5.26 12.21
C ALA A 113 10.52 5.12 12.25
N LYS A 114 11.05 3.98 11.77
CA LYS A 114 12.49 3.77 11.63
C LYS A 114 13.08 4.65 10.53
N GLY A 115 12.44 4.72 9.35
CA GLY A 115 12.91 5.54 8.23
C GLY A 115 12.97 7.03 8.55
N VAL A 116 12.02 7.54 9.33
CA VAL A 116 12.01 8.94 9.80
C VAL A 116 13.21 9.27 10.70
N GLN A 117 13.63 8.31 11.53
CA GLN A 117 14.75 8.47 12.46
C GLN A 117 16.11 8.41 11.78
N ASP A 118 16.19 7.78 10.60
CA ASP A 118 17.41 7.61 9.84
C ASP A 118 17.71 8.88 9.03
N PRO A 119 18.85 9.56 9.24
CA PRO A 119 19.21 10.76 8.49
C PRO A 119 19.54 10.51 7.02
N ASP A 120 19.92 9.28 6.66
CA ASP A 120 20.38 8.92 5.31
C ASP A 120 19.23 8.51 4.38
N VAL A 121 18.04 8.29 4.94
CA VAL A 121 16.84 7.94 4.18
C VAL A 121 16.38 9.15 3.37
N LEU A 122 16.06 8.91 2.10
CA LEU A 122 15.42 9.90 1.22
C LEU A 122 13.93 10.03 1.58
N HIS A 123 13.32 11.18 1.32
CA HIS A 123 11.88 11.42 1.55
C HIS A 123 11.40 11.36 3.02
N ARG A 124 12.26 11.63 4.01
CA ARG A 124 11.91 11.59 5.44
C ARG A 124 10.64 12.38 5.81
N GLU A 125 10.43 13.54 5.19
CA GLU A 125 9.23 14.35 5.39
C GLU A 125 7.95 13.65 4.91
N LEU A 126 8.02 12.97 3.76
CA LEU A 126 6.92 12.16 3.24
C LEU A 126 6.63 10.99 4.17
N LEU A 127 7.67 10.27 4.62
CA LEU A 127 7.51 9.16 5.56
C LEU A 127 6.89 9.61 6.89
N ALA A 128 7.33 10.77 7.41
CA ALA A 128 6.78 11.36 8.63
C ALA A 128 5.30 11.73 8.48
N ARG A 129 4.93 12.31 7.35
CA ARG A 129 3.53 12.63 7.03
C ARG A 129 2.67 11.38 6.93
N THR A 130 3.12 10.38 6.17
CA THR A 130 2.42 9.10 6.01
C THR A 130 2.28 8.36 7.34
N LEU A 131 3.33 8.34 8.17
CA LEU A 131 3.31 7.77 9.51
C LEU A 131 2.21 8.41 10.38
N ARG A 132 2.14 9.74 10.39
CA ARG A 132 1.14 10.50 11.16
C ARG A 132 -0.27 10.21 10.66
N GLU A 133 -0.48 10.20 9.35
CA GLU A 133 -1.79 9.92 8.76
C GLU A 133 -2.25 8.48 9.02
N LEU A 134 -1.35 7.48 8.89
CA LEU A 134 -1.66 6.10 9.27
C LEU A 134 -1.98 5.96 10.77
N ALA A 135 -1.27 6.69 11.64
CA ALA A 135 -1.56 6.70 13.07
C ALA A 135 -2.93 7.31 13.39
N ALA A 136 -3.30 8.39 12.71
CA ALA A 136 -4.63 9.00 12.83
C ALA A 136 -5.73 8.04 12.36
N LEU A 137 -5.56 7.42 11.19
CA LEU A 137 -6.50 6.42 10.66
C LEU A 137 -6.66 5.21 11.61
N LEU A 138 -5.57 4.74 12.21
CA LEU A 138 -5.61 3.67 13.20
C LEU A 138 -6.38 4.11 14.46
N TYR A 139 -6.14 5.34 14.92
CA TYR A 139 -6.86 5.88 16.07
C TYR A 139 -8.37 5.94 15.81
N ASP A 140 -8.78 6.47 14.66
CA ASP A 140 -10.19 6.56 14.27
C ASP A 140 -10.84 5.16 14.22
N GLU A 141 -10.13 4.17 13.66
CA GLU A 141 -10.57 2.78 13.57
C GLU A 141 -10.68 2.08 14.94
N LEU A 142 -9.86 2.49 15.93
CA LEU A 142 -9.95 2.01 17.31
C LEU A 142 -11.09 2.67 18.09
N VAL A 143 -11.40 3.93 17.80
CA VAL A 143 -12.46 4.71 18.47
C VAL A 143 -13.85 4.35 17.95
N ASP A 144 -14.02 4.22 16.63
CA ASP A 144 -15.26 3.77 16.01
C ASP A 144 -15.04 2.50 15.15
N PRO A 145 -15.22 1.31 15.75
CA PRO A 145 -15.02 0.06 15.04
C PRO A 145 -16.09 -0.20 13.96
N THR A 146 -17.19 0.55 13.92
CA THR A 146 -18.38 0.16 13.13
C THR A 146 -18.17 0.20 11.62
N GLU A 147 -17.37 1.15 11.10
CA GLU A 147 -16.95 1.13 9.69
C GLU A 147 -15.91 0.05 9.40
N ALA A 148 -14.97 -0.16 10.33
CA ALA A 148 -13.90 -1.13 10.19
C ALA A 148 -14.40 -2.57 10.12
N VAL A 149 -15.53 -2.90 10.78
CA VAL A 149 -16.14 -4.25 10.79
C VAL A 149 -16.46 -4.76 9.38
N ARG A 150 -16.88 -3.87 8.46
CA ARG A 150 -17.37 -4.28 7.13
C ARG A 150 -16.26 -4.84 6.23
N ASN A 151 -15.00 -4.42 6.43
CA ASN A 151 -13.84 -4.84 5.63
C ASN A 151 -12.92 -5.87 6.32
N ARG A 152 -13.38 -6.52 7.40
CA ARG A 152 -12.56 -7.38 8.28
C ARG A 152 -12.15 -8.75 7.75
N ARG A 153 -12.63 -9.23 6.60
CA ARG A 153 -12.47 -10.66 6.27
C ARG A 153 -11.01 -11.10 6.10
N ASP A 154 -10.09 -10.18 5.78
CA ASP A 154 -8.65 -10.47 5.62
C ASP A 154 -7.72 -9.52 6.41
N ARG A 155 -8.25 -8.62 7.26
CA ARG A 155 -7.44 -7.63 8.01
C ARG A 155 -7.04 -8.15 9.39
N ARG A 156 -5.81 -7.82 9.82
CA ARG A 156 -5.29 -8.12 11.17
C ARG A 156 -6.09 -7.40 12.25
N ASP A 157 -6.16 -7.98 13.45
CA ASP A 157 -6.87 -7.39 14.59
C ASP A 157 -6.26 -6.02 14.97
N PRO A 158 -7.03 -4.91 14.89
CA PRO A 158 -6.57 -3.57 15.25
C PRO A 158 -6.04 -3.47 16.69
N GLN A 159 -6.55 -4.28 17.62
CA GLN A 159 -6.07 -4.28 19.01
C GLN A 159 -4.67 -4.89 19.13
N LEU A 160 -4.37 -5.93 18.35
CA LEU A 160 -3.01 -6.49 18.25
C LEU A 160 -2.06 -5.46 17.62
N MET A 161 -2.52 -4.77 16.58
CA MET A 161 -1.76 -3.71 15.92
C MET A 161 -1.43 -2.55 16.86
N ARG A 162 -2.36 -2.15 17.73
CA ARG A 162 -2.17 -1.07 18.70
C ARG A 162 -0.90 -1.24 19.54
N GLN A 163 -0.64 -2.43 20.07
CA GLN A 163 0.53 -2.67 20.93
C GLN A 163 1.84 -2.46 20.16
N HIS A 164 1.92 -3.04 18.96
CA HIS A 164 3.09 -2.90 18.09
C HIS A 164 3.30 -1.47 17.59
N VAL A 165 2.21 -0.78 17.24
CA VAL A 165 2.23 0.59 16.73
C VAL A 165 2.59 1.59 17.83
N THR A 166 2.06 1.43 19.04
CA THR A 166 2.31 2.36 20.15
C THR A 166 3.80 2.47 20.47
N GLY A 167 4.52 1.34 20.53
CA GLY A 167 5.96 1.36 20.79
C GLY A 167 6.77 2.04 19.67
N ALA A 168 6.38 1.85 18.41
CA ALA A 168 7.02 2.52 17.28
C ALA A 168 6.80 4.04 17.29
N LEU A 169 5.56 4.47 17.58
CA LEU A 169 5.22 5.89 17.68
C LEU A 169 5.91 6.57 18.86
N GLU A 170 5.94 5.93 20.03
CA GLU A 170 6.67 6.44 21.21
C GLU A 170 8.15 6.63 20.89
N SER A 171 8.78 5.63 20.26
CA SER A 171 10.17 5.73 19.81
C SER A 171 10.41 6.89 18.86
N ALA A 172 9.51 7.08 17.87
CA ALA A 172 9.63 8.17 16.91
C ALA A 172 9.48 9.55 17.60
N VAL A 173 8.50 9.72 18.49
CA VAL A 173 8.31 10.97 19.26
C VAL A 173 9.49 11.26 20.18
N GLN A 174 10.04 10.25 20.87
CA GLN A 174 11.24 10.42 21.70
C GLN A 174 12.47 10.84 20.87
N ALA A 175 12.52 10.45 19.59
CA ALA A 175 13.57 10.84 18.66
C ALA A 175 13.37 12.25 18.07
N PHE A 176 12.29 12.97 18.39
CA PHE A 176 12.00 14.30 17.83
C PHE A 176 13.14 15.30 18.01
N GLY A 177 13.79 15.29 19.18
CA GLY A 177 14.95 16.15 19.43
C GLY A 177 16.13 15.92 18.48
N ARG A 178 16.21 14.74 17.84
CA ARG A 178 17.24 14.34 16.88
C ARG A 178 16.83 14.60 15.43
N HIS A 179 15.58 14.30 15.05
CA HIS A 179 15.16 14.43 13.65
C HIS A 179 14.53 15.80 13.30
N ARG A 180 13.97 16.54 14.27
CA ARG A 180 13.38 17.89 14.10
C ARG A 180 12.42 18.04 12.91
N LEU A 181 11.64 17.00 12.62
CA LEU A 181 10.65 17.04 11.54
C LEU A 181 9.32 17.53 12.09
N ASP A 182 8.99 18.78 11.82
CA ASP A 182 7.77 19.43 12.30
C ASP A 182 6.51 18.72 11.79
N GLU A 183 6.60 18.00 10.66
CA GLU A 183 5.52 17.20 10.06
C GLU A 183 4.95 16.15 11.02
N MET A 184 5.71 15.72 12.02
CA MET A 184 5.23 14.78 13.04
C MET A 184 4.33 15.42 14.10
N ILE A 185 4.52 16.71 14.39
CA ILE A 185 3.83 17.42 15.49
C ILE A 185 2.77 18.38 14.95
N ARG A 186 2.94 18.87 13.72
CA ARG A 186 2.03 19.86 13.14
C ARG A 186 0.64 19.25 12.93
N PRO A 187 -0.43 19.84 13.50
CA PRO A 187 -1.79 19.43 13.19
C PRO A 187 -2.05 19.68 11.70
N SER A 188 -2.77 18.76 11.04
CA SER A 188 -3.29 19.03 9.69
C SER A 188 -4.17 20.29 9.73
N PRO A 189 -4.10 21.18 8.72
CA PRO A 189 -5.02 22.31 8.61
C PRO A 189 -6.47 21.88 8.42
#